data_AF-A0A1V2RFB7-F1
#
_entry.id   AF-A0A1V2RFB7-F1
#
_cell.length_a   1.000
_cell.length_b   1.000
_cell.length_c   1.000
_cell.angle_alpha   90.00
_cell.angle_beta   90.00
_cell.angle_gamma   90.00
#
_symmetry.space_group_name_H-M   'P 1'
#
loop_
_entity.id
_entity.type
_entity.pdbx_description
1 polymer ?
#
loop_
_entity_poly.entity_id
_entity_poly.type
_entity_poly.pdbx_seq_one_letter_code
_entity_poly.pdbx_strand_id
1 'polypeptide(L)' 'MSRTVIDLDDEIVEEAMRLYGARTKAAAVRAAMEDAVQRRLRLEFADAVKSGELDFTEIIEDTGPAGTRGRDRGSDAA' A
#
# COMPACT_ATOMS: atom_id res chain seq x y z
N MET A 1 14.63 18.63 0.65
CA MET A 1 13.56 18.95 1.62
C MET A 1 13.49 20.46 1.78
N SER A 2 12.37 21.07 1.42
CA SER A 2 12.10 22.49 1.70
C SER A 2 11.65 22.65 3.15
N ARG A 3 12.05 23.75 3.80
CA ARG A 3 11.55 24.09 5.14
C ARG A 3 10.27 24.88 4.99
N THR A 4 9.16 24.32 5.48
CA THR A 4 7.85 24.98 5.51
C THR A 4 7.51 25.31 6.97
N VAL A 5 6.95 26.49 7.20
CA VAL A 5 6.45 26.91 8.52
C VAL A 5 4.93 26.94 8.42
N ILE A 6 4.27 26.15 9.25
CA ILE A 6 2.81 26.04 9.36
C ILE A 6 2.46 25.92 10.84
N ASP A 7 1.32 26.47 11.23
CA ASP A 7 0.79 26.31 12.58
C ASP A 7 0.04 24.98 12.66
N LEU A 8 0.30 24.20 13.71
CA LEU A 8 -0.41 22.97 14.03
C LEU A 8 -0.87 23.00 15.47
N ASP A 9 -1.96 22.28 15.71
CA ASP A 9 -2.42 21.97 17.06
C ASP A 9 -1.43 20.99 17.72
N ASP A 10 -0.88 21.39 18.86
CA ASP A 10 0.09 20.62 19.61
C ASP A 10 -0.50 19.33 20.18
N GLU A 11 -1.79 19.30 20.54
CA GLU A 11 -2.45 18.09 21.07
C GLU A 11 -2.55 17.01 19.98
N ILE A 12 -2.88 17.41 18.75
CA ILE A 12 -2.95 16.51 17.60
C ILE A 12 -1.56 15.97 17.26
N VAL A 13 -0.53 16.84 17.30
CA VAL A 13 0.85 16.42 17.03
C VAL A 13 1.36 15.46 18.09
N GLU A 14 1.02 15.67 19.36
CA GLU A 14 1.35 14.74 20.44
C GLU A 14 0.68 13.37 20.25
N GLU A 15 -0.59 13.35 19.84
CA GLU A 15 -1.27 12.09 19.54
C GLU A 15 -0.63 11.38 18.34
N ALA A 16 -0.29 12.12 17.28
CA ALA A 16 0.46 11.57 16.16
C ALA A 16 1.83 11.03 16.60
N MET A 17 2.54 11.71 17.51
CA MET A 17 3.79 11.22 18.07
C MET A 17 3.61 9.90 18.82
N ARG A 18 2.51 9.75 19.58
CA ARG A 18 2.17 8.48 20.26
C ARG A 18 1.82 7.38 19.25
N LEU A 19 0.95 7.65 18.29
CA LEU A 19 0.48 6.68 17.29
C LEU A 19 1.62 6.15 16.42
N TYR A 20 2.52 7.03 15.98
CA TYR A 20 3.63 6.67 15.09
C TYR A 20 4.95 6.40 15.84
N GLY A 21 4.95 6.45 17.17
CA GLY A 21 6.16 6.23 17.99
C GLY A 21 7.29 7.24 17.73
N ALA A 22 6.94 8.45 17.28
CA ALA A 22 7.89 9.44 16.82
C ALA A 22 8.45 10.28 17.99
N ARG A 23 9.78 10.45 18.01
CA ARG A 23 10.47 11.24 19.05
C ARG A 23 10.46 12.75 18.79
N THR A 24 10.06 13.18 17.59
CA THR A 24 10.04 14.61 17.22
C THR A 24 8.74 14.94 16.50
N LYS A 25 8.23 16.16 16.71
CA LYS A 25 7.04 16.69 16.02
C LYS A 25 7.17 16.56 14.50
N ALA A 26 8.33 16.90 13.95
CA ALA A 26 8.59 16.81 12.51
C ALA A 26 8.55 15.36 11.97
N ALA A 27 9.00 14.38 12.75
CA ALA A 27 8.91 12.97 12.36
C ALA A 27 7.47 12.46 12.41
N ALA A 28 6.69 12.85 13.42
CA ALA A 28 5.27 12.51 13.51
C ALA A 28 4.48 13.08 12.32
N VAL A 29 4.69 14.35 11.99
CA VAL A 29 4.02 15.00 10.86
C VAL A 29 4.38 14.32 9.54
N ARG A 30 5.66 13.96 9.31
CA ARG A 30 6.05 13.23 8.11
C ARG A 30 5.38 11.87 8.01
N ALA A 31 5.41 11.08 9.09
CA ALA A 31 4.80 9.76 9.13
C ALA A 31 3.28 9.84 8.88
N ALA A 32 2.59 10.79 9.52
CA ALA A 32 1.17 11.02 9.34
C ALA A 32 0.82 11.40 7.89
N MET A 33 1.61 12.28 7.28
CA MET A 33 1.40 12.70 5.89
C MET A 33 1.65 11.55 4.91
N GLU A 34 2.72 10.77 5.11
CA GLU A 34 3.00 9.59 4.29
C GLU A 34 1.88 8.56 4.38
N ASP A 35 1.39 8.27 5.59
CA ASP A 35 0.29 7.34 5.81
C ASP A 35 -1.01 7.83 5.16
N ALA A 36 -1.33 9.12 5.29
CA ALA A 36 -2.50 9.72 4.66
C ALA A 36 -2.44 9.63 3.12
N VAL A 37 -1.28 9.94 2.52
CA VAL A 37 -1.07 9.85 1.08
C VAL A 37 -1.14 8.40 0.61
N GLN A 38 -0.46 7.47 1.29
CA GLN A 38 -0.48 6.05 0.95
C GLN A 38 -1.88 5.46 1.07
N ARG A 39 -2.63 5.84 2.10
CA ARG A 39 -4.04 5.43 2.26
C ARG A 39 -4.90 5.92 1.10
N ARG A 40 -4.69 7.15 0.64
CA ARG A 40 -5.42 7.69 -0.51
C ARG A 40 -5.07 6.96 -1.80
N LEU A 41 -3.78 6.74 -2.05
CA LEU A 41 -3.32 5.98 -3.22
C LEU A 41 -3.86 4.54 -3.23
N ARG A 42 -3.94 3.88 -2.06
CA ARG A 42 -4.53 2.54 -1.94
C ARG A 42 -6.02 2.53 -2.31
N LEU A 43 -6.76 3.58 -1.95
CA LEU A 43 -8.18 3.70 -2.32
C LEU A 43 -8.33 3.94 -3.81
N GLU A 44 -7.55 4.86 -4.39
CA GLU A 44 -7.57 5.13 -5.83
C GLU A 44 -7.15 3.91 -6.64
N PHE A 45 -6.16 3.15 -6.17
CA PHE A 45 -5.77 1.87 -6.75
C PHE A 45 -6.90 0.84 -6.68
N ALA A 46 -7.56 0.70 -5.54
CA ALA A 46 -8.69 -0.22 -5.40
C ALA A 46 -9.88 0.16 -6.31
N ASP A 47 -10.13 1.46 -6.46
CA ASP A 47 -11.15 1.97 -7.38
C ASP A 47 -10.74 1.74 -8.85
N ALA A 48 -9.47 1.92 -9.21
CA ALA A 48 -8.95 1.62 -10.55
C ALA A 48 -9.03 0.12 -10.89
N VAL A 49 -8.69 -0.76 -9.94
CA VAL A 49 -8.89 -2.22 -10.06
C VAL A 49 -10.38 -2.54 -10.28
N LYS A 50 -11.27 -1.95 -9.49
CA LYS A 50 -12.71 -2.21 -9.55
C LYS A 50 -13.36 -1.67 -10.82
N SER A 51 -12.86 -0.55 -11.34
CA SER A 51 -13.34 0.08 -12.58
C SER A 51 -12.84 -0.63 -13.84
N GLY A 52 -11.89 -1.55 -13.73
CA GLY A 52 -11.32 -2.30 -14.85
C GLY A 52 -10.27 -1.51 -15.65
N GLU A 53 -9.78 -0.39 -15.12
CA GLU A 53 -8.74 0.43 -15.76
C GLU A 53 -7.33 -0.16 -15.54
N LEU A 54 -7.16 -0.98 -14.50
CA LEU A 54 -5.99 -1.83 -14.33
C LEU A 54 -6.36 -3.28 -14.64
N ASP A 55 -5.92 -3.76 -15.81
CA ASP A 55 -6.14 -5.13 -16.25
C ASP A 55 -5.09 -6.07 -15.64
N PHE A 56 -5.49 -6.79 -14.59
CA PHE A 56 -4.66 -7.80 -13.93
C PHE A 56 -4.89 -9.22 -14.49
N THR A 57 -5.61 -9.36 -15.61
CA THR A 57 -5.94 -10.68 -16.18
C THR A 57 -4.66 -11.47 -16.50
N GLU A 58 -3.63 -10.81 -17.04
CA GLU A 58 -2.34 -11.43 -17.37
C GLU A 58 -1.55 -11.91 -16.14
N ILE A 59 -1.60 -11.18 -15.02
CA ILE A 59 -0.92 -11.55 -13.77
C ILE A 59 -1.65 -12.72 -13.06
N ILE A 60 -2.98 -12.76 -13.12
CA ILE A 60 -3.79 -13.84 -12.54
C ILE A 60 -3.57 -15.15 -13.31
N GLU A 61 -3.39 -15.10 -14.63
CA GLU A 61 -3.08 -16.28 -15.43
C GLU A 61 -1.72 -16.90 -15.07
N ASP A 62 -0.70 -16.06 -14.80
CA ASP A 62 0.65 -16.53 -14.50
C ASP A 62 0.87 -16.92 -13.02
N THR A 63 0.13 -16.28 -12.09
CA THR A 63 0.27 -16.47 -10.62
C THR A 63 -1.01 -16.88 -9.90
N GLY A 64 -1.94 -17.54 -10.59
CA GLY A 64 -3.22 -18.00 -10.03
C GLY A 64 -3.09 -18.95 -8.81
N PRO A 65 -4.19 -19.15 -8.04
CA PRO A 65 -4.17 -19.88 -6.77
C PRO A 65 -3.47 -21.23 -6.88
N ALA A 66 -2.53 -21.50 -5.98
CA ALA A 66 -1.75 -22.73 -5.97
C ALA A 66 -2.68 -23.96 -5.97
N GLY A 67 -2.76 -24.65 -7.12
CA GLY A 67 -3.58 -25.85 -7.30
C GLY A 67 -4.29 -25.98 -8.65
N THR A 68 -4.33 -24.95 -9.49
CA THR A 68 -4.97 -25.01 -10.83
C THR A 68 -4.05 -25.56 -11.92
N ARG A 69 -2.73 -25.59 -11.69
CA ARG A 69 -1.77 -26.16 -12.65
C ARG A 69 -1.92 -27.67 -12.67
N GLY A 70 -2.50 -28.20 -13.75
CA GLY A 70 -2.62 -29.64 -13.97
C GLY A 70 -1.26 -30.31 -13.78
N ARG A 71 -1.21 -31.34 -12.93
CA ARG A 71 -0.01 -32.18 -12.83
C ARG A 71 0.17 -32.88 -14.17
N ASP A 72 1.05 -32.33 -15.01
CA ASP A 72 1.63 -33.07 -16.11
C ASP A 72 2.43 -34.24 -15.53
N ARG A 73 1.74 -35.36 -15.31
CA ARG A 73 2.39 -36.66 -15.18
C ARG A 73 2.91 -37.00 -16.56
N GLY A 74 4.16 -36.64 -16.83
CA GLY A 74 4.92 -37.20 -17.94
C GLY A 74 4.94 -38.72 -17.80
N SER A 75 4.08 -39.39 -18.56
CA SER A 75 4.23 -40.77 -18.94
C SER A 75 5.28 -40.84 -20.04
N ASP A 76 6.55 -40.99 -19.67
CA ASP A 76 7.52 -41.58 -20.58
C ASP A 76 7.72 -43.03 -20.16
N ALA A 77 6.87 -43.87 -20.73
CA ALA A 77 7.13 -45.28 -20.94
C ALA A 77 7.52 -45.44 -22.42
N ALA A 78 8.81 -45.74 -22.67
CA ALA A 78 9.30 -46.48 -23.83
C ALA A 78 10.75 -46.89 -23.59
#